data_AF-A0A382NL65-F1
#
_entry.id   AF-A0A382NL65-F1
#
_cell.length_a   1.000
_cell.length_b   1.000
_cell.length_c   1.000
_cell.angle_alpha   90.00
_cell.angle_beta   90.00
_cell.angle_gamma   90.00
#
_symmetry.space_group_name_H-M   'P 1'
#
loop_
_entity.id
_entity.type
_entity.pdbx_description
1 polymer ?
#
loop_
_entity_poly.entity_id
_entity_poly.type
_entity_poly.pdbx_seq_one_letter_code
_entity_poly.pdbx_strand_id
1 'polypeptide(L)' 'VPSYNTERLQNLDGQHHIHPFTDHKALMEKGARIITKADGVYLWDSDGNKILDAMAGLWCI' A
#
# COMPACT_ATOMS: atom_id res chain seq x y z
N VAL A 1 -1.83 16.01 -8.80
CA VAL A 1 -1.64 14.87 -7.87
C VAL A 1 -0.17 14.52 -7.91
N PRO A 2 0.53 14.35 -6.77
CA PRO A 2 1.94 13.95 -6.79
C PRO A 2 2.12 12.68 -7.63
N SER A 3 3.14 12.64 -8.49
CA SER A 3 3.49 11.42 -9.23
C SER A 3 4.36 10.55 -8.32
N TYR A 4 3.82 9.41 -7.87
CA TYR A 4 4.55 8.44 -7.05
C TYR A 4 5.23 7.42 -7.95
N ASN A 5 6.48 7.08 -7.67
CA ASN A 5 7.14 5.93 -8.31
C ASN A 5 6.92 4.70 -7.43
N THR A 6 5.94 3.88 -7.81
CA THR A 6 5.54 2.67 -7.07
C THR A 6 6.71 1.71 -6.87
N GLU A 7 7.46 1.42 -7.93
CA GLU A 7 8.59 0.48 -7.90
C GLU A 7 9.70 0.94 -6.95
N ARG A 8 10.02 2.24 -6.94
CA ARG A 8 11.01 2.80 -6.02
C ARG A 8 10.55 2.66 -4.57
N LEU A 9 9.28 2.91 -4.29
CA LEU A 9 8.72 2.80 -2.94
C LEU A 9 8.68 1.34 -2.47
N GLN A 10 8.29 0.41 -3.35
CA GLN A 10 8.32 -1.03 -3.06
C GLN A 10 9.73 -1.53 -2.77
N ASN A 11 10.73 -1.07 -3.52
CA ASN A 11 12.12 -1.44 -3.28
C ASN A 11 12.62 -0.94 -1.91
N LEU A 12 12.28 0.30 -1.52
CA LEU A 12 12.64 0.84 -0.20
C LEU A 12 11.92 0.10 0.93
N ASP A 13 10.63 -0.18 0.74
CA ASP A 13 9.80 -0.93 1.68
C ASP A 13 10.37 -2.33 1.91
N GLY A 14 10.64 -3.09 0.84
CA GLY A 14 11.20 -4.44 0.94
C GLY A 14 12.57 -4.50 1.60
N GLN A 15 13.39 -3.45 1.46
CA GLN A 15 14.74 -3.40 2.06
C GLN A 15 14.74 -3.00 3.53
N HIS A 16 13.72 -2.28 4.01
CA HIS A 16 13.82 -1.55 5.27
C HIS A 16 12.59 -1.64 6.18
N HIS A 17 11.45 -2.15 5.71
CA HIS A 17 10.19 -2.13 6.45
C HIS A 17 9.67 -3.54 6.76
N ILE A 18 9.60 -3.85 8.05
CA ILE A 18 9.05 -5.12 8.55
C ILE A 18 7.55 -4.93 8.82
N HIS A 19 6.74 -5.27 7.83
CA HIS A 19 5.28 -5.34 7.92
C HIS A 19 4.75 -6.31 9.01
N PRO A 20 3.72 -5.92 9.76
CA PRO A 20 3.06 -6.81 10.71
C PRO A 20 2.25 -7.90 9.98
N PHE A 21 2.14 -9.09 10.60
CA PHE A 21 1.30 -10.21 10.13
C PHE A 21 1.46 -10.57 8.64
N THR A 22 2.68 -10.43 8.10
CA THR A 22 2.97 -10.60 6.67
C THR A 22 4.14 -11.55 6.46
N ASP A 23 4.09 -12.36 5.39
CA ASP A 23 5.27 -13.10 4.92
C ASP A 23 6.19 -12.16 4.14
N HIS A 24 7.33 -11.79 4.74
CA HIS A 24 8.27 -10.86 4.15
C HIS A 24 8.93 -11.37 2.87
N LYS A 25 9.19 -12.67 2.75
CA LYS A 25 9.85 -13.20 1.55
C LYS A 25 8.91 -13.06 0.35
N ALA A 26 7.67 -13.51 0.50
CA ALA A 26 6.66 -13.36 -0.54
C ALA A 26 6.36 -11.89 -0.83
N LEU A 27 6.35 -11.03 0.19
CA LEU A 27 6.11 -9.59 0.02
C LEU A 27 7.23 -8.91 -0.79
N MET A 28 8.50 -9.22 -0.52
CA MET A 28 9.63 -8.66 -1.29
C MET A 28 9.59 -9.06 -2.77
N GLU A 29 9.19 -10.31 -3.05
CA GLU A 29 9.08 -10.80 -4.44
C GLU A 29 7.90 -10.15 -5.20
N LYS A 30 6.80 -9.86 -4.49
CA LYS A 30 5.58 -9.30 -5.09
C LYS A 30 5.55 -7.76 -5.13
N GLY A 31 6.17 -7.12 -4.14
CA GLY A 31 6.03 -5.69 -3.86
C GLY A 31 4.79 -5.36 -3.01
N ALA A 32 4.94 -4.47 -2.04
CA ALA A 32 3.83 -3.96 -1.24
C ALA A 32 2.91 -3.06 -2.08
N ARG A 33 1.60 -3.08 -1.79
CA ARG A 33 0.67 -2.07 -2.32
C ARG A 33 0.82 -0.79 -1.52
N ILE A 34 1.10 0.33 -2.18
CA ILE A 34 1.30 1.62 -1.54
C ILE A 34 0.03 2.45 -1.62
N ILE A 35 -0.64 2.71 -0.50
CA ILE A 35 -1.83 3.59 -0.44
C ILE A 35 -1.38 5.05 -0.29
N THR A 36 -1.93 5.96 -1.10
CA THR A 36 -1.49 7.37 -1.16
C THR A 36 -2.59 8.39 -0.92
N LYS A 37 -3.87 7.98 -1.03
CA LYS A 37 -5.03 8.85 -0.77
C LYS A 37 -6.21 8.04 -0.23
N ALA A 38 -7.02 8.69 0.60
CA ALA A 38 -8.34 8.23 1.03
C ALA A 38 -9.38 9.35 0.84
N ASP A 39 -10.63 8.99 0.55
CA ASP A 39 -11.79 9.89 0.45
C ASP A 39 -13.09 9.09 0.61
N GLY A 40 -13.83 9.38 1.68
CA GLY A 40 -14.97 8.57 2.11
C GLY A 40 -14.57 7.11 2.33
N VAL A 41 -15.33 6.17 1.75
CA VAL A 41 -15.08 4.72 1.83
C VAL A 41 -14.09 4.20 0.78
N TYR A 42 -13.37 5.08 0.09
CA TYR A 42 -12.46 4.70 -0.99
C TYR A 42 -11.01 5.09 -0.72
N LEU A 43 -10.10 4.23 -1.19
CA LEU A 43 -8.66 4.42 -1.19
C LEU A 43 -8.13 4.46 -2.61
N TRP A 44 -6.97 5.10 -2.78
CA TRP A 44 -6.18 5.06 -4.01
C TRP A 44 -4.76 4.61 -3.71
N ASP A 45 -4.27 3.67 -4.50
CA ASP A 45 -2.86 3.29 -4.47
C ASP A 45 -1.99 4.25 -5.32
N SER A 46 -0.68 4.06 -5.29
CA SER A 46 0.29 4.87 -6.02
C SER A 46 0.20 4.73 -7.54
N ASP A 47 -0.42 3.66 -8.05
CA ASP A 47 -0.69 3.45 -9.47
C ASP A 47 -2.04 4.07 -9.92
N GLY A 48 -2.79 4.65 -8.98
CA GLY A 48 -4.06 5.33 -9.24
C GLY A 48 -5.30 4.44 -9.19
N ASN A 49 -5.16 3.17 -8.77
CA ASN A 49 -6.30 2.26 -8.66
C ASN A 49 -7.21 2.69 -7.50
N LYS A 50 -8.52 2.79 -7.77
CA LYS A 50 -9.54 3.07 -6.75
C LYS A 50 -10.02 1.78 -6.10
N ILE A 51 -10.02 1.72 -4.77
CA ILE A 51 -10.30 0.53 -3.97
C ILE A 51 -11.40 0.87 -2.95
N LEU A 52 -12.41 0.01 -2.82
CA LEU A 52 -13.39 0.10 -1.73
C LEU A 52 -12.76 -0.41 -0.45
N ASP A 53 -12.73 0.43 0.59
CA ASP A 53 -12.29 0.03 1.92
C ASP A 53 -13.47 -0.48 2.75
N ALA A 54 -13.80 -1.77 2.55
CA ALA A 54 -14.87 -2.43 3.28
C ALA A 54 -14.48 -2.79 4.74
N MET A 55 -13.23 -2.56 5.13
CA MET A 55 -12.70 -2.88 6.45
C MET A 55 -12.52 -1.65 7.34
N ALA A 56 -12.67 -0.43 6.77
CA ALA A 56 -12.36 0.84 7.43
C ALA A 56 -10.92 0.83 7.99
N GLY A 57 -9.95 0.50 7.13
CA GLY A 57 -8.55 0.28 7.46
C GLY A 57 -8.35 -0.99 8.27
N LEU A 58 -8.31 -0.84 9.60
CA LEU A 58 -8.32 -1.94 10.54
C LEU A 58 -9.41 -1.70 11.60
N TRP A 59 -10.66 -1.56 11.13
CA TRP A 59 -11.86 -1.33 11.94
C TRP A 59 -11.87 -0.01 12.73
N CYS A 60 -11.11 0.99 12.29
CA CYS A 60 -10.81 2.17 13.10
C CYS A 60 -11.04 3.52 12.41
N ILE A 61 -11.36 3.51 11.13
CA ILE A 61 -11.68 4.71 10.34
C ILE A 61 -13.17 5.05 10.43
#